data_AF-A0A7K2MPW0-F1
#
_entry.id   AF-A0A7K2MPW0-F1
#
_cell.length_a   1.000
_cell.length_b   1.000
_cell.length_c   1.000
_cell.angle_alpha   90.00
_cell.angle_beta   90.00
_cell.angle_gamma   90.00
#
_symmetry.space_group_name_H-M   'P 1'
#
loop_
_entity.id
_entity.type
_entity.pdbx_description
1 polymer ?
#
loop_
_entity_poly.entity_id
_entity_poly.type
_entity_poly.pdbx_seq_one_letter_code
_entity_poly.pdbx_strand_id
1 'polypeptide(L)' 'MHHLGVVHRTVDRADPAAVEALSRFGVATVHEAMGRLGLMRPYMRPVYEGAKLCGTAVTALLQPGDNWMLHVAAEQVREG' A
#
# COMPACT_ATOMS: atom_id res chain seq x y z
N MET A 1 -2.55 -2.23 21.58
CA MET A 1 -3.60 -1.19 21.49
C MET A 1 -3.18 -0.22 20.41
N HIS A 2 -3.99 0.04 19.38
CA HIS A 2 -3.64 1.04 18.37
C HIS A 2 -3.94 2.43 18.93
N HIS A 3 -2.95 3.32 18.95
CA HIS A 3 -3.15 4.72 19.32
C HIS A 3 -3.88 5.43 18.17
N LEU A 4 -5.09 5.92 18.42
CA LEU A 4 -5.87 6.69 17.45
C LEU A 4 -5.44 8.15 17.45
N GLY A 5 -5.63 8.85 16.32
CA GLY A 5 -5.32 10.28 16.18
C GLY A 5 -3.83 10.60 16.05
N VAL A 6 -3.00 9.63 15.66
CA VAL A 6 -1.55 9.81 15.47
C VAL A 6 -1.23 9.84 13.97
N VAL A 7 -0.33 10.76 13.57
CA VAL A 7 0.20 10.86 12.20
C VAL A 7 1.72 10.80 12.25
N HIS A 8 2.29 9.74 11.69
CA HIS A 8 3.73 9.61 11.52
C HIS A 8 4.14 10.28 10.20
N ARG A 9 4.68 11.50 10.28
CA ARG A 9 5.07 12.30 9.10
C ARG A 9 6.36 11.83 8.42
N THR A 10 7.16 11.06 9.14
CA THR A 10 8.41 10.46 8.64
C THR A 10 8.25 8.96 8.68
N VAL A 11 8.30 8.33 7.50
CA VAL A 11 8.18 6.89 7.31
C VAL A 11 9.30 6.42 6.40
N ASP A 12 9.85 5.25 6.71
CA ASP A 12 10.84 4.61 5.85
C ASP A 12 10.16 4.16 4.56
N ARG A 13 10.74 4.57 3.42
CA ARG A 13 10.23 4.22 2.10
C ARG A 13 11.03 3.08 1.52
N ALA A 14 10.38 2.27 0.68
CA ALA A 14 11.07 1.23 -0.04
C ALA A 14 12.14 1.86 -0.97
N ASP A 15 13.24 1.13 -1.19
CA ASP A 15 14.26 1.53 -2.15
C ASP A 15 13.62 1.72 -3.54
N PRO A 16 13.71 2.92 -4.15
CA PRO A 16 13.16 3.17 -5.48
C PRO A 16 13.63 2.17 -6.54
N ALA A 17 14.88 1.69 -6.45
CA ALA A 17 15.41 0.71 -7.39
C ALA A 17 14.70 -0.66 -7.24
N ALA A 18 14.36 -1.05 -6.01
CA ALA A 18 13.60 -2.27 -5.75
C ALA A 18 12.15 -2.15 -6.23
N VAL A 19 11.51 -1.00 -6.00
CA VAL A 19 10.15 -0.72 -6.51
C VAL A 19 10.12 -0.82 -8.03
N GLU A 20 11.07 -0.18 -8.71
CA GLU A 20 11.18 -0.21 -10.17
C GLU A 20 11.48 -1.62 -10.71
N ALA A 21 12.31 -2.40 -10.03
CA ALA A 21 12.56 -3.78 -10.43
C ALA A 21 11.30 -4.66 -10.28
N LEU A 22 10.58 -4.52 -9.17
CA LEU A 22 9.39 -5.32 -8.88
C LEU A 22 8.17 -4.91 -9.71
N SER A 23 8.07 -3.63 -10.08
CA SER A 23 6.96 -3.09 -10.89
C SER A 23 6.80 -3.82 -12.25
N ARG A 24 7.89 -4.41 -12.76
CA ARG A 24 7.93 -5.14 -14.03
C ARG A 24 7.27 -6.51 -13.96
N PHE A 25 7.15 -7.10 -12.78
CA PHE A 25 6.57 -8.42 -12.57
C PHE A 25 5.07 -8.34 -12.21
N GLY A 26 4.38 -9.47 -12.33
CA GLY A 26 2.99 -9.63 -11.88
C GLY A 26 2.93 -10.05 -10.41
N VAL A 27 1.78 -9.79 -9.76
CA VAL A 27 1.55 -10.15 -8.34
C VAL A 27 1.80 -11.64 -8.08
N ALA A 28 1.40 -12.53 -8.99
CA ALA A 28 1.62 -13.97 -8.85
C ALA A 28 3.11 -14.34 -8.83
N THR A 29 3.92 -13.77 -9.74
CA THR A 29 5.37 -14.00 -9.79
C THR A 29 6.04 -13.53 -8.50
N VAL A 30 5.69 -12.32 -8.04
CA VAL A 30 6.25 -11.77 -6.79
C VAL A 30 5.84 -12.61 -5.58
N HIS A 31 4.57 -13.04 -5.52
CA HIS A 31 4.06 -13.88 -4.44
C HIS A 31 4.81 -15.22 -4.34
N GLU A 32 5.04 -15.91 -5.45
CA GLU A 32 5.82 -17.15 -5.46
C GLU A 32 7.29 -16.92 -5.07
N ALA A 33 7.92 -15.85 -5.59
CA ALA A 33 9.29 -15.48 -5.23
C ALA A 33 9.45 -15.16 -3.73
N MET A 34 8.41 -14.62 -3.11
CA MET A 34 8.35 -14.36 -1.66
C MET A 34 8.04 -15.62 -0.81
N GLY A 35 7.99 -16.81 -1.42
CA GLY A 35 7.67 -18.04 -0.71
C GLY A 35 6.18 -18.17 -0.37
N ARG A 36 5.30 -17.62 -1.20
CA ARG A 36 3.84 -17.59 -1.03
C ARG A 36 3.36 -16.86 0.22
N LEU A 37 3.98 -15.71 0.50
CA LEU A 37 3.61 -14.82 1.61
C LEU A 37 3.06 -13.48 1.11
N GLY A 38 2.41 -12.73 2.00
CA GLY A 38 2.03 -11.32 1.79
C GLY A 38 0.87 -11.04 0.83
N LEU A 39 0.19 -12.06 0.29
CA LEU A 39 -0.95 -11.86 -0.61
C LEU A 39 -2.17 -11.33 0.16
N MET A 40 -2.83 -10.32 -0.41
CA MET A 40 -4.10 -9.79 0.12
C MET A 40 -5.23 -10.81 -0.03
N ARG A 41 -6.29 -10.65 0.77
CA ARG A 41 -7.44 -11.56 0.75
C ARG A 41 -8.19 -11.45 -0.60
N PRO A 42 -8.76 -12.56 -1.12
CA PRO A 42 -9.37 -12.60 -2.46
C PRO A 42 -10.57 -11.66 -2.69
N TYR A 43 -11.19 -11.14 -1.63
CA TYR A 43 -12.28 -10.17 -1.76
C TYR A 43 -11.80 -8.77 -2.18
N MET A 44 -10.51 -8.47 -2.07
CA MET A 44 -9.93 -7.22 -2.57
C MET A 44 -9.79 -7.32 -4.10
N ARG A 45 -10.58 -6.53 -4.82
CA ARG A 45 -10.67 -6.57 -6.29
C ARG A 45 -10.38 -5.20 -6.90
N PRO A 46 -9.75 -5.15 -8.07
CA PRO A 46 -9.58 -3.89 -8.78
C PRO A 46 -10.95 -3.34 -9.22
N VAL A 47 -11.08 -2.02 -9.25
CA VAL A 47 -12.32 -1.34 -9.67
C VAL A 47 -12.41 -1.20 -11.20
N TYR A 48 -11.30 -1.37 -11.93
CA TYR A 48 -11.24 -1.36 -13.39
C TYR A 48 -10.26 -2.41 -13.94
N GLU A 49 -10.44 -2.79 -15.20
CA GLU A 49 -9.59 -3.78 -15.87
C GLU A 49 -8.18 -3.24 -16.14
N GLY A 50 -7.16 -4.08 -15.97
CA GLY A 50 -5.76 -3.69 -16.18
C GLY A 50 -5.14 -2.87 -15.04
N ALA A 51 -5.86 -2.65 -13.93
CA ALA A 51 -5.32 -1.97 -12.75
C ALA A 51 -4.08 -2.70 -12.20
N LYS A 52 -2.94 -1.99 -12.20
CA LYS A 52 -1.66 -2.46 -11.66
C LYS A 52 -0.91 -1.28 -11.05
N LEU A 53 -0.36 -1.49 -9.86
CA LEU A 53 0.51 -0.52 -9.19
C LEU A 53 1.58 -1.24 -8.37
N CYS A 54 2.71 -0.60 -8.17
CA CYS A 54 3.78 -1.01 -7.25
C CYS A 54 4.38 0.27 -6.67
N GLY A 55 4.52 0.34 -5.35
CA GLY A 55 4.93 1.57 -4.67
C GLY A 55 5.03 1.39 -3.16
N THR A 56 5.43 2.46 -2.48
CA THR A 56 5.54 2.44 -1.01
C THR A 56 4.18 2.65 -0.35
N ALA A 57 3.84 1.82 0.63
CA ALA A 57 2.58 1.95 1.35
C ALA A 57 2.58 3.15 2.32
N VAL A 58 1.58 4.02 2.20
CA VAL A 58 1.15 4.96 3.24
C VAL A 58 -0.12 4.39 3.87
N THR A 59 -0.06 4.05 5.16
CA THR A 59 -1.16 3.35 5.84
C THR A 59 -2.09 4.32 6.57
N ALA A 60 -3.38 4.02 6.57
CA ALA A 60 -4.39 4.76 7.31
C ALA A 60 -5.31 3.78 8.06
N LEU A 61 -5.59 4.07 9.33
CA LEU A 61 -6.58 3.36 10.13
C LEU A 61 -7.82 4.24 10.26
N LEU A 62 -8.96 3.74 9.78
CA LEU A 62 -10.23 4.46 9.75
C LEU A 62 -11.22 3.87 10.75
N GLN A 63 -12.13 4.71 11.25
CA GLN A 63 -13.30 4.26 12.00
C GLN A 63 -14.47 3.93 11.05
N PRO A 64 -15.39 3.04 11.42
CA PRO A 64 -16.56 2.74 10.60
C PRO A 64 -17.37 4.00 10.29
N GLY A 65 -17.60 4.29 9.00
CA GLY A 65 -18.37 5.45 8.55
C GLY A 65 -17.62 6.79 8.58
N ASP A 66 -16.33 6.81 8.92
CA ASP A 66 -15.51 8.02 8.99
C ASP A 66 -14.29 7.91 8.05
N ASN A 67 -14.16 8.86 7.12
CA ASN A 67 -13.05 8.93 6.16
C ASN A 67 -12.06 10.06 6.45
N TRP A 68 -12.14 10.77 7.58
CA TRP A 68 -11.31 11.94 7.88
C TRP A 68 -9.81 11.66 7.73
N MET A 69 -9.34 10.55 8.31
CA MET A 69 -7.92 10.17 8.27
C MET A 69 -7.41 9.83 6.86
N LEU A 70 -8.30 9.59 5.89
CA LEU A 70 -7.91 9.43 4.49
C LEU A 70 -7.39 10.75 3.90
N HIS A 71 -8.04 11.87 4.22
CA HIS A 71 -7.60 13.21 3.81
C HIS A 71 -6.26 13.58 4.48
N VAL A 72 -6.11 13.24 5.75
CA VAL A 72 -4.84 13.43 6.48
C VAL A 72 -3.72 12.60 5.87
N ALA A 73 -4.00 11.35 5.49
CA ALA A 73 -3.03 10.48 4.83
C ALA A 73 -2.62 11.02 3.44
N ALA A 74 -3.55 11.64 2.70
CA ALA A 74 -3.25 12.23 1.40
C ALA A 74 -2.16 13.30 1.45
N GLU A 75 -2.11 14.10 2.53
CA GLU A 75 -1.03 15.08 2.75
C GLU A 75 0.36 14.43 2.99
N GLN A 76 0.41 13.14 3.36
CA GLN A 76 1.65 12.41 3.61
C GLN A 76 2.15 11.64 2.38
N VAL A 77 1.32 11.53 1.33
CA VAL A 77 1.68 10.86 0.07
C VAL A 77 2.73 11.69 -0.68
N ARG A 78 3.62 10.99 -1.38
CA ARG A 78 4.62 11.56 -2.29
C ARG A 78 4.62 10.70 -3.56
N GLU A 79 5.30 11.16 -4.59
CA GLU A 79 5.48 10.38 -5.82
C GLU A 79 6.17 9.02 -5.54
N GLY A 80 5.74 7.98 -6.27
CA GLY A 80 6.13 6.57 -6.08
C GLY A 80 5.26 5.81 -5.07
#